data_AF-A0A6B9FEU7-F1
#
_entry.id   AF-A0A6B9FEU7-F1
#
_cell.length_a   1.000
_cell.length_b   1.000
_cell.length_c   1.000
_cell.angle_alpha   90.00
_cell.angle_beta   90.00
_cell.angle_gamma   90.00
#
_symmetry.space_group_name_H-M   'P 1'
#
loop_
_entity.id
_entity.type
_entity.pdbx_description
1 polymer ?
#
loop_
_entity_poly.entity_id
_entity_poly.type
_entity_poly.pdbx_seq_one_letter_code
_entity_poly.pdbx_strand_id
1 'polypeptide(L)'
;MQALETLDSDTSKLVVLYLQRVGDATPDRIADRLRLPLMTVLATVRYLDEEGLVRRLAGSDRIVLTDGRRGLSRPGPTGSDRERGIRPGRESVE
;
A
#
# COMPACT_ATOMS: atom_id res chain seq x y z
N MET A 1 -9.76 11.03 -5.95
CA MET A 1 -11.01 10.38 -5.49
C MET A 1 -11.18 8.94 -5.97
N GLN A 2 -10.42 8.44 -6.95
CA GLN A 2 -10.57 7.06 -7.49
C GLN A 2 -10.27 5.90 -6.52
N ALA A 3 -9.39 6.05 -5.52
CA ALA A 3 -9.02 4.94 -4.62
C ALA A 3 -10.14 4.52 -3.63
N LEU A 4 -11.13 5.37 -3.39
CA LEU A 4 -12.25 5.03 -2.50
C LEU A 4 -13.31 4.17 -3.20
N GLU A 5 -13.43 4.31 -4.53
CA GLU A 5 -14.38 3.59 -5.37
C GLU A 5 -13.97 2.13 -5.59
N THR A 6 -12.66 1.83 -5.45
CA THR A 6 -12.11 0.47 -5.57
C THR A 6 -12.12 -0.33 -4.27
N LEU A 7 -12.44 0.30 -3.13
CA LEU A 7 -12.53 -0.38 -1.85
C LEU A 7 -13.93 -0.95 -1.67
N ASP A 8 -14.06 -2.28 -1.55
CA ASP A 8 -15.37 -2.91 -1.31
C ASP A 8 -15.79 -2.84 0.17
N SER A 9 -14.84 -2.68 1.09
CA SER A 9 -15.10 -2.65 2.54
C SER A 9 -15.42 -1.25 3.04
N ASP A 10 -16.60 -1.09 3.65
CA ASP A 10 -17.00 0.16 4.31
C ASP A 10 -16.05 0.56 5.45
N THR A 11 -15.51 -0.42 6.19
CA THR A 11 -14.50 -0.18 7.23
C THR A 11 -13.23 0.43 6.64
N SER A 12 -12.75 -0.08 5.51
CA SER A 12 -11.59 0.45 4.81
C SER A 12 -11.81 1.89 4.35
N LYS A 13 -13.00 2.18 3.79
CA LYS A 13 -13.38 3.56 3.40
C LYS A 13 -13.37 4.51 4.60
N LEU A 14 -13.94 4.09 5.72
CA LEU A 14 -14.00 4.92 6.95
C LEU A 14 -12.60 5.23 7.49
N VAL A 15 -11.69 4.25 7.52
CA VAL A 15 -10.31 4.46 7.95
C VAL A 15 -9.59 5.45 7.02
N VAL A 16 -9.74 5.30 5.70
CA VAL A 16 -9.13 6.21 4.72
C VAL A 16 -9.69 7.63 4.87
N LEU A 17 -11.01 7.80 4.94
CA LEU A 17 -11.66 9.11 5.13
C LEU A 17 -11.22 9.78 6.44
N TYR A 18 -11.06 9.00 7.52
CA TYR A 18 -10.56 9.53 8.77
C TYR A 18 -9.13 10.06 8.63
N LEU A 19 -8.22 9.27 8.05
CA LEU A 19 -6.83 9.67 7.82
C LEU A 19 -6.73 10.88 6.87
N GLN A 20 -7.60 10.99 5.86
CA GLN A 20 -7.67 12.17 5.00
C GLN A 20 -7.97 13.45 5.78
N ARG A 21 -8.81 13.34 6.81
CA ARG A 21 -9.20 14.47 7.65
C ARG A 21 -8.12 14.87 8.67
N VAL A 22 -7.42 13.91 9.26
CA VAL A 22 -6.48 14.16 10.38
C VAL A 22 -5.01 14.15 9.97
N GLY A 23 -4.69 13.69 8.76
CA GLY A 23 -3.33 13.54 8.25
C GLY A 23 -2.66 12.24 8.72
N ASP A 24 -2.56 12.05 10.03
CA ASP A 24 -1.97 10.86 10.63
C ASP A 24 -2.71 10.40 11.91
N ALA A 25 -2.61 9.11 12.22
CA ALA A 25 -3.15 8.56 13.47
C ALA A 25 -2.50 7.23 13.85
N THR A 26 -2.46 6.91 15.14
CA THR A 26 -2.14 5.55 15.61
C THR A 26 -3.36 4.62 15.46
N PRO A 27 -3.16 3.29 15.39
CA PRO A 27 -4.27 2.33 15.35
C PRO A 27 -5.26 2.50 16.51
N ASP A 28 -4.80 2.71 17.74
CA ASP A 28 -5.65 2.94 18.90
C ASP A 28 -6.54 4.18 18.72
N ARG A 29 -5.96 5.28 18.23
CA ARG A 29 -6.72 6.51 17.97
C ARG A 29 -7.77 6.32 16.87
N ILE A 30 -7.48 5.51 15.86
CA ILE A 30 -8.43 5.15 14.81
C ILE A 30 -9.57 4.32 15.41
N ALA A 31 -9.24 3.29 16.20
CA ALA A 31 -10.20 2.42 16.87
C ALA A 31 -11.16 3.20 17.77
N ASP A 32 -10.62 4.05 18.64
CA ASP A 32 -11.40 4.89 19.54
C ASP A 32 -12.32 5.84 18.78
N ARG A 33 -11.78 6.52 17.76
CA ARG A 33 -12.51 7.58 17.08
C ARG A 33 -13.61 7.07 16.17
N LEU A 34 -13.38 5.92 15.53
CA LEU A 34 -14.33 5.24 14.66
C LEU A 34 -15.21 4.24 15.42
N ARG A 35 -14.97 4.03 16.73
CA ARG A 35 -15.66 3.05 17.58
C ARG A 35 -15.59 1.64 16.98
N LEU A 36 -14.41 1.26 16.50
CA LEU A 36 -14.13 -0.04 15.92
C LEU A 36 -13.27 -0.86 16.90
N PRO A 37 -13.40 -2.20 16.92
CA PRO A 37 -12.45 -3.03 17.64
C PRO A 37 -11.03 -2.81 17.13
N LEU A 38 -10.05 -2.73 18.04
CA LEU A 38 -8.64 -2.52 17.65
C LEU A 38 -8.14 -3.60 16.67
N MET A 39 -8.54 -4.86 16.87
CA MET A 39 -8.19 -5.94 15.94
C MET A 39 -8.72 -5.71 14.53
N THR A 40 -9.94 -5.18 14.40
CA THR A 40 -10.51 -4.81 13.11
C THR A 40 -9.68 -3.71 12.47
N VAL A 41 -9.32 -2.68 13.22
CA VAL A 41 -8.47 -1.58 12.70
C VAL A 41 -7.11 -2.09 12.25
N LEU A 42 -6.46 -2.95 13.03
CA LEU A 42 -5.16 -3.51 12.66
C LEU A 42 -5.24 -4.36 11.39
N ALA A 43 -6.28 -5.19 11.26
CA ALA A 43 -6.52 -5.97 10.04
C ALA A 43 -6.77 -5.04 8.83
N THR A 44 -7.59 -4.01 9.00
CA THR A 44 -7.89 -3.02 7.95
C THR A 44 -6.65 -2.22 7.55
N VAL A 45 -5.83 -1.76 8.52
CA VAL A 45 -4.60 -1.02 8.24
C VAL A 45 -3.61 -1.90 7.48
N ARG A 46 -3.47 -3.18 7.87
CA ARG A 46 -2.63 -4.13 7.15
C ARG A 46 -3.10 -4.31 5.71
N TYR A 47 -4.40 -4.52 5.50
CA TYR A 47 -4.97 -4.62 4.16
C TYR A 47 -4.69 -3.35 3.33
N LEU A 48 -4.93 -2.17 3.88
CA LEU A 48 -4.68 -0.90 3.18
C LEU A 48 -3.19 -0.65 2.88
N ASP A 49 -2.28 -1.16 3.71
CA ASP A 49 -0.82 -1.10 3.48
C ASP A 49 -0.42 -2.04 2.33
N GLU A 50 -1.00 -3.25 2.28
CA GLU A 50 -0.83 -4.20 1.18
C GLU A 50 -1.35 -3.63 -0.16
N GLU A 51 -2.45 -2.88 -0.13
CA GLU A 51 -2.99 -2.13 -1.28
C GLU A 51 -2.20 -0.84 -1.60
N GLY A 52 -1.20 -0.49 -0.78
CA GLY A 52 -0.36 0.69 -0.97
C GLY A 52 -1.07 2.03 -0.75
N LEU A 53 -2.19 2.04 -0.03
CA LEU A 53 -3.02 3.21 0.26
C LEU A 53 -2.61 3.93 1.56
N VAL A 54 -2.05 3.18 2.50
CA VAL A 54 -1.47 3.73 3.73
C VAL A 54 -0.03 3.27 3.87
N ARG A 55 0.70 3.89 4.79
CA ARG A 55 2.00 3.40 5.26
C ARG A 55 2.19 3.80 6.72
N ARG A 56 3.05 3.05 7.41
CA ARG A 56 3.54 3.44 8.74
C ARG A 56 4.71 4.44 8.61
N LEU A 57 4.73 5.45 9.47
CA LEU A 57 5.88 6.37 9.58
C LEU A 57 7.07 5.66 10.25
N ALA A 58 8.27 5.82 9.69
CA ALA A 58 9.47 5.19 10.24
C ALA A 58 9.71 5.64 11.69
N GLY A 59 9.94 4.69 12.60
CA GLY A 59 10.16 4.96 14.02
C GLY A 59 8.90 5.36 14.80
N SER A 60 7.69 5.14 14.24
CA SER A 60 6.43 5.46 14.89
C SER A 60 5.33 4.47 14.50
N ASP A 61 4.30 4.33 15.34
CA ASP A 61 3.11 3.55 15.02
C ASP A 61 2.04 4.35 14.27
N ARG A 62 2.36 5.59 13.88
CA ARG A 62 1.45 6.46 13.14
C ARG A 62 1.31 5.99 11.69
N ILE A 63 0.07 5.88 11.28
CA ILE A 63 -0.37 5.54 9.93
C ILE A 63 -0.69 6.83 9.19
N VAL A 64 -0.21 6.94 7.96
CA VAL A 64 -0.47 8.05 7.03
C VAL A 64 -0.96 7.50 5.71
N LEU A 65 -1.71 8.32 4.96
CA LEU A 65 -2.01 8.01 3.56
C LEU A 65 -0.72 8.07 2.73
N THR A 66 -0.65 7.24 1.71
CA THR A 66 0.34 7.41 0.66
C THR A 66 -0.08 8.56 -0.25
N ASP A 67 0.85 9.40 -0.68
CA ASP A 67 0.57 10.33 -1.77
C ASP A 67 0.22 9.47 -2.99
N GLY A 68 -0.98 9.65 -3.55
CA GLY A 68 -1.60 8.82 -4.60
C GLY A 68 -0.83 8.70 -5.92
N ARG A 69 0.44 9.09 -5.96
CA ARG A 69 1.40 8.83 -7.04
C ARG A 69 2.07 7.46 -6.94
N ARG A 70 1.95 6.73 -5.82
CA ARG A 70 2.62 5.43 -5.61
C ARG A 70 1.74 4.18 -5.73
N GLY A 71 0.41 4.33 -5.79
CA GLY A 71 -0.55 3.22 -5.84
C GLY A 71 -0.60 2.40 -7.14
N LEU A 72 0.40 2.52 -8.03
CA LEU A 72 0.48 1.73 -9.27
C LEU A 72 1.77 0.91 -9.40
N SER A 73 2.67 0.91 -8.41
CA SER A 73 3.82 0.02 -8.45
C SER A 73 3.50 -1.26 -7.67
N ARG A 74 2.79 -2.18 -8.32
CA ARG A 74 2.86 -3.60 -7.93
C ARG A 74 4.34 -3.98 -7.92
N PRO A 75 4.89 -4.61 -6.86
CA PRO A 75 6.19 -5.23 -6.98
C PRO A 75 6.08 -6.30 -8.06
N GLY A 76 6.77 -6.10 -9.18
CA GLY A 76 6.94 -7.13 -10.19
C GLY A 76 7.56 -8.38 -9.55
N PRO A 77 7.25 -9.58 -10.06
CA PRO A 77 7.78 -10.82 -9.49
C PRO A 77 9.30 -10.74 -9.41
N THR A 78 9.83 -10.74 -8.19
CA THR A 78 11.26 -10.67 -7.90
C THR A 78 11.84 -12.08 -7.90
N GLY A 79 12.47 -12.45 -9.02
CA GLY A 79 13.76 -13.12 -9.09
C GLY A 79 13.87 -14.64 -8.84
N SER A 80 14.08 -15.39 -9.93
CA SER A 80 14.94 -16.59 -10.07
C SER A 80 14.72 -17.10 -11.50
N ASP A 81 15.65 -17.26 -12.43
CA ASP A 81 17.03 -17.76 -12.40
C ASP A 81 17.75 -17.16 -13.62
N ARG A 82 18.95 -16.60 -13.47
CA ARG A 82 20.24 -17.30 -13.55
C ARG A 82 20.54 -17.91 -14.92
N GLU A 83 21.67 -17.40 -15.45
CA GLU A 83 22.70 -18.09 -16.22
C GLU A 83 22.78 -17.91 -17.74
N ARG A 84 24.01 -17.50 -18.12
CA ARG A 84 24.70 -17.65 -19.41
C ARG A 84 24.17 -16.75 -20.53
N GLY A 85 24.90 -15.77 -21.05
CA GLY A 85 26.34 -15.70 -21.24
C GLY A 85 26.60 -15.51 -22.74
N ILE A 86 27.48 -14.57 -23.07
CA ILE A 86 28.26 -14.50 -24.33
C ILE A 86 27.52 -13.91 -25.56
N ARG A 87 27.88 -12.66 -25.91
CA ARG A 87 27.94 -12.17 -27.31
C ARG A 87 29.17 -12.82 -27.97
N PRO A 88 29.22 -13.14 -29.29
CA PRO A 88 29.39 -12.11 -30.33
C PRO A 88 28.94 -12.48 -31.77
N GLY A 89 29.12 -11.53 -32.71
CA GLY A 89 29.22 -11.74 -34.18
C GLY A 89 27.88 -11.58 -34.94
N ARG A 90 27.61 -10.45 -35.62
CA ARG A 90 28.00 -10.16 -37.02
C ARG A 90 27.94 -11.39 -37.93
N GLU A 91 26.94 -11.42 -38.81
CA GLU A 91 27.17 -11.50 -40.25
C GLU A 91 25.90 -11.07 -41.00
N SER A 92 26.08 -10.06 -41.86
CA SER A 92 25.18 -9.72 -42.94
C SER A 92 25.25 -10.83 -43.98
N VAL A 93 24.11 -11.28 -44.49
CA VAL A 93 24.06 -12.04 -45.72
C VAL A 93 22.96 -11.43 -46.58
N GLU A 94 23.35 -11.05 -47.79
CA GLU A 94 22.51 -10.62 -48.92
C GLU A 94 21.48 -11.69 -49.31
#